data_AF-A0A0F0FIY9-F1
#
_entry.id   AF-A0A0F0FIY9-F1
#
_cell.length_a   1.000
_cell.length_b   1.000
_cell.length_c   1.000
_cell.angle_alpha   90.00
_cell.angle_beta   90.00
_cell.angle_gamma   90.00
#
_symmetry.space_group_name_H-M   'P 1'
#
loop_
_entity.id
_entity.type
_entity.pdbx_description
1 polymer ?
#
loop_
_entity_poly.entity_id
_entity_poly.type
_entity_poly.pdbx_seq_one_letter_code
_entity_poly.pdbx_strand_id
1 'polypeptide(L)'
;QGGNCPLTVADEVVERHGVTLIGHTNLASMVAADASALYARNVLDFLKLVIDKEGQFTLNLEDDIVAACLMCRDGQVVRGAS
;
A
#
# COMPACT_ATOMS: atom_id res chain seq x y z
N GLN A 1 -9.28 8.96 -4.50
CA GLN A 1 -9.99 9.64 -3.40
C GLN A 1 -9.65 11.12 -3.51
N GLY A 2 -10.65 11.98 -3.74
CA GLY A 2 -10.48 13.43 -3.81
C GLY A 2 -10.21 14.00 -2.43
N GLY A 3 -9.20 14.85 -2.31
CA GLY A 3 -8.61 15.29 -1.05
C GLY A 3 -9.58 15.96 -0.06
N ASN A 4 -9.16 16.01 1.21
CA ASN A 4 -9.94 16.47 2.37
C ASN A 4 -10.37 17.97 2.32
N CYS A 5 -9.94 18.74 1.32
CA CYS A 5 -10.31 20.14 1.16
C CYS A 5 -10.87 20.37 -0.26
N PRO A 6 -12.09 20.92 -0.41
CA PRO A 6 -12.73 21.14 -1.72
C PRO A 6 -11.94 22.03 -2.69
N LEU A 7 -10.98 22.81 -2.18
CA LEU A 7 -10.16 23.74 -2.96
C LEU A 7 -8.80 23.16 -3.36
N THR A 8 -8.46 21.96 -2.89
CA THR A 8 -7.21 21.28 -3.27
C THR A 8 -7.35 20.73 -4.68
N VAL A 9 -6.50 21.23 -5.59
CA VAL A 9 -6.33 20.67 -6.92
C VAL A 9 -5.22 19.63 -6.86
N ALA A 10 -5.48 18.42 -7.34
CA ALA A 10 -4.50 17.35 -7.37
C ALA A 10 -3.25 17.78 -8.14
N ASP A 11 -2.08 17.54 -7.55
CA ASP A 11 -0.75 17.83 -8.09
C ASP A 11 -0.39 19.31 -8.28
N GLU A 12 -1.20 20.23 -7.76
CA GLU A 12 -0.91 21.67 -7.78
C GLU A 12 -0.64 22.24 -6.39
N VAL A 13 0.15 23.32 -6.35
CA VAL A 13 0.27 24.20 -5.18
C VAL A 13 -0.41 25.52 -5.54
N VAL A 14 -1.55 25.81 -4.93
CA VAL A 14 -2.35 26.99 -5.24
C VAL A 14 -2.51 27.89 -4.02
N GLU A 15 -2.40 29.20 -4.21
CA GLU A 15 -2.70 30.18 -3.16
C GLU A 15 -4.15 30.66 -3.31
N ARG A 16 -4.92 30.60 -2.22
CA ARG A 16 -6.29 31.12 -2.14
C ARG A 16 -6.48 31.82 -0.80
N HIS A 17 -6.97 33.06 -0.83
CA HIS A 17 -7.24 33.86 0.38
C HIS A 17 -6.03 34.00 1.33
N GLY A 18 -4.81 34.08 0.80
CA GLY A 18 -3.57 34.14 1.59
C GLY A 18 -3.16 32.82 2.25
N VAL A 19 -3.81 31.70 1.88
CA VAL A 19 -3.47 30.35 2.33
C VAL A 19 -2.93 29.54 1.15
N THR A 20 -1.76 28.92 1.34
CA THR A 20 -1.16 28.00 0.37
C THR A 20 -1.75 26.60 0.53
N LEU A 21 -2.38 26.10 -0.51
CA LEU A 21 -2.97 24.76 -0.60
C LEU A 21 -2.01 23.85 -1.36
N ILE A 22 -1.50 22.81 -0.71
CA ILE A 22 -0.57 21.83 -1.30
C ILE A 22 -1.36 20.58 -1.68
N GLY A 23 -1.44 20.27 -2.98
CA GLY A 23 -2.23 19.17 -3.52
C GLY A 23 -1.43 17.98 -4.05
N HIS A 24 -0.14 17.87 -3.74
CA HIS A 24 0.71 16.77 -4.21
C HIS A 24 0.09 15.40 -3.90
N THR A 25 -0.24 14.61 -4.93
CA THR A 25 -0.82 13.27 -4.75
C THR A 25 0.24 12.22 -4.46
N ASN A 26 1.50 12.52 -4.78
CA ASN A 26 2.65 11.64 -4.58
C ASN A 26 3.56 12.09 -3.42
N LEU A 27 2.97 12.38 -2.25
CA LEU A 27 3.75 12.72 -1.05
C LEU A 27 4.78 11.64 -0.68
N ALA A 28 4.47 10.36 -0.95
CA ALA A 28 5.37 9.24 -0.69
C ALA A 28 6.68 9.31 -1.51
N SER A 29 6.67 9.86 -2.74
CA SER A 29 7.91 10.03 -3.51
C SER A 29 8.81 11.16 -3.01
N MET A 30 8.26 12.11 -2.23
CA MET A 30 9.06 13.20 -1.63
C MET A 30 9.85 12.74 -0.40
N VAL A 31 9.54 11.56 0.14
CA VAL A 31 10.27 10.88 1.22
C VAL A 31 10.61 9.44 0.79
N ALA A 32 11.08 9.30 -0.46
CA ALA A 32 11.24 8.01 -1.11
C ALA A 32 12.11 7.01 -0.33
N ALA A 33 13.13 7.49 0.40
CA ALA A 33 14.00 6.63 1.20
C ALA A 33 13.26 5.98 2.39
N ASP A 34 12.54 6.78 3.19
CA ASP A 34 11.80 6.26 4.34
C ASP A 34 10.58 5.43 3.91
N ALA A 35 9.88 5.87 2.85
CA ALA A 35 8.78 5.11 2.27
C ALA A 35 9.25 3.73 1.76
N SER A 36 10.41 3.67 1.10
CA SER A 36 11.01 2.40 0.64
C SER A 36 11.40 1.50 1.82
N ALA A 37 11.99 2.07 2.88
CA ALA A 37 12.36 1.32 4.07
C ALA A 37 11.14 0.73 4.79
N LEU A 38 10.06 1.51 4.96
CA LEU A 38 8.81 1.05 5.54
C LEU A 38 8.14 -0.02 4.67
N TYR A 39 8.11 0.17 3.35
CA TYR A 39 7.56 -0.82 2.44
C TYR A 39 8.36 -2.13 2.48
N ALA A 40 9.69 -2.07 2.43
CA ALA A 40 10.56 -3.23 2.55
C ALA A 40 10.34 -3.98 3.87
N ARG A 41 10.12 -3.24 4.98
CA ARG A 41 9.76 -3.83 6.27
C ARG A 41 8.43 -4.58 6.21
N ASN A 42 7.40 -3.97 5.62
CA ASN A 42 6.08 -4.61 5.47
C ASN A 42 6.17 -5.88 4.62
N VAL A 43 6.91 -5.85 3.51
CA VAL A 43 7.12 -7.03 2.66
C VAL A 43 7.86 -8.12 3.44
N LEU A 44 8.93 -7.77 4.16
CA LEU A 44 9.69 -8.74 4.96
C LEU A 44 8.85 -9.38 6.06
N ASP A 45 8.02 -8.58 6.74
CA ASP A 45 7.16 -9.08 7.81
C ASP A 45 6.05 -10.00 7.25
N PHE A 46 5.52 -9.70 6.05
CA PHE A 46 4.62 -10.61 5.35
C PHE A 46 5.30 -11.90 4.89
N LEU A 47 6.54 -11.83 4.38
CA LEU A 47 7.29 -13.01 3.93
C LEU A 47 7.51 -14.02 5.07
N LYS A 48 7.62 -13.57 6.31
CA LYS A 48 7.71 -14.47 7.49
C LYS A 48 6.46 -15.31 7.72
N LEU A 49 5.31 -14.91 7.18
CA LEU A 49 4.06 -15.67 7.28
C LEU A 49 3.94 -16.74 6.18
N VAL A 50 4.65 -16.55 5.05
CA VAL A 50 4.51 -17.39 3.85
C VAL A 50 5.78 -18.18 3.50
N ILE A 51 6.86 -18.02 4.27
CA ILE A 51 8.10 -18.77 4.15
C ILE A 51 8.32 -19.53 5.45
N ASP A 52 8.51 -20.84 5.36
CA ASP A 52 8.82 -21.67 6.52
C ASP A 52 10.30 -21.56 6.95
N LYS A 53 10.68 -22.30 7.99
CA LYS A 53 12.03 -22.24 8.55
C LYS A 53 13.07 -22.82 7.60
N GLU A 54 12.63 -23.64 6.65
CA GLU A 54 13.41 -24.31 5.62
C GLU A 54 13.50 -23.44 4.33
N GLY A 55 12.92 -22.24 4.34
CA GLY A 55 12.93 -21.32 3.23
C GLY A 55 11.96 -21.67 2.11
N GLN A 56 11.05 -22.62 2.33
CA GLN A 56 10.04 -23.01 1.34
C GLN A 56 8.82 -22.11 1.43
N PHE A 57 8.23 -21.84 0.27
CA PHE A 57 6.99 -21.10 0.18
C PHE A 57 5.82 -21.98 0.66
N THR A 58 5.19 -21.57 1.75
CA THR A 58 4.10 -22.28 2.40
C THR A 58 2.97 -21.30 2.69
N LEU A 59 1.81 -21.52 2.09
CA LEU A 59 0.61 -20.71 2.32
C LEU A 59 -0.26 -21.32 3.42
N ASN A 60 -0.21 -20.75 4.62
CA ASN A 60 -1.16 -21.06 5.68
C ASN A 60 -2.48 -20.31 5.43
N LEU A 61 -3.51 -20.99 4.92
CA LEU A 61 -4.82 -20.38 4.66
C LEU A 61 -5.66 -20.16 5.93
N GLU A 62 -5.24 -20.73 7.07
CA GLU A 62 -5.86 -20.48 8.37
C GLU A 62 -5.34 -19.18 9.02
N ASP A 63 -4.28 -18.59 8.47
CA ASP A 63 -3.79 -17.26 8.87
C ASP A 63 -4.65 -16.18 8.20
N ASP A 64 -5.34 -15.38 9.01
CA ASP A 64 -6.27 -14.35 8.54
C ASP A 64 -5.61 -13.32 7.62
N ILE A 65 -4.32 -13.02 7.81
CA ILE A 65 -3.58 -12.05 7.00
C ILE A 65 -3.27 -12.66 5.63
N VAL A 66 -2.75 -13.89 5.62
CA VAL A 66 -2.46 -14.62 4.37
C VAL A 66 -3.75 -14.83 3.58
N ALA A 67 -4.81 -15.24 4.27
CA ALA A 67 -6.13 -15.39 3.67
C ALA A 67 -6.63 -14.07 3.09
N ALA A 68 -6.53 -12.95 3.81
CA ALA A 68 -6.94 -11.60 3.37
C ALA A 68 -6.18 -11.10 2.12
N CYS A 69 -4.88 -11.40 2.02
CA CYS A 69 -4.03 -10.95 0.92
C CYS A 69 -4.13 -11.81 -0.35
N LEU A 70 -4.68 -13.02 -0.29
CA LEU A 70 -4.74 -13.93 -1.42
C LEU A 70 -5.79 -13.50 -2.47
N MET A 71 -5.34 -13.01 -3.62
CA MET A 71 -6.22 -12.58 -4.74
C MET A 71 -6.49 -13.70 -5.73
N CYS A 72 -5.48 -14.52 -6.03
CA CYS A 72 -5.58 -15.62 -6.99
C CYS A 72 -4.72 -16.81 -6.54
N ARG A 73 -5.13 -18.01 -6.95
CA ARG A 73 -4.42 -19.27 -6.70
C ARG A 73 -4.76 -20.26 -7.81
N ASP A 74 -3.74 -20.96 -8.32
CA ASP A 74 -3.90 -22.04 -9.31
C ASP A 74 -4.71 -21.62 -10.56
N GLY A 75 -4.49 -20.39 -11.04
CA GLY A 75 -5.19 -19.82 -12.19
C GLY A 75 -6.62 -19.34 -11.91
N GLN A 76 -7.09 -19.43 -10.67
CA GLN A 76 -8.42 -18.99 -10.26
C GLN A 76 -8.35 -17.73 -9.40
N VAL A 77 -9.28 -16.80 -9.62
CA VAL A 77 -9.46 -15.64 -8.76
C VAL A 77 -10.16 -16.09 -7.49
N VAL A 78 -9.52 -15.89 -6.34
CA VAL A 78 -10.04 -16.25 -5.00
C VAL A 78 -10.86 -15.11 -4.41
N ARG A 79 -10.45 -13.85 -4.68
CA ARG A 79 -11.23 -12.65 -4.34
C ARG A 79 -11.54 -11.83 -5.59
N GLY A 80 -12.83 -11.62 -5.86
CA GLY A 80 -13.27 -10.61 -6.82
C GLY A 80 -13.08 -9.21 -6.23
N ALA A 81 -12.52 -8.29 -7.02
CA ALA A 81 -12.56 -6.87 -6.68
C ALA A 81 -14.03 -6.44 -6.56
N SER A 82 -14.47 -6.12 -5.35
CA SER A 82 -15.78 -5.53 -5.07
C SER A 82 -15.62 -4.07 -4.72
#